data_AF-A0A4S2KBA8-F1
#
_entry.id   AF-A0A4S2KBA8-F1
#
_cell.length_a   1.000
_cell.length_b   1.000
_cell.length_c   1.000
_cell.angle_alpha   90.00
_cell.angle_beta   90.00
_cell.angle_gamma   90.00
#
_symmetry.space_group_name_H-M   'P 1'
#
loop_
_entity.id
_entity.type
_entity.pdbx_description
1 polymer ?
#
loop_
_entity_poly.entity_id
_entity_poly.type
_entity_poly.pdbx_seq_one_letter_code
_entity_poly.pdbx_strand_id
1 'polypeptide(L)'
;MFLYHLKLKDLARMSFQWYTTAPASAKKNIAFGEQQLYKTLNLVAQKAVLHYNVFKSLSRLKRKPVVERGSLQTVLVTEEILGVVRRHGASVVAFMVNFANTPDTAVDSRIRMNIPEQLIVYVLSAFRDAGRIARR
;
A
#
# COMPACT_ATOMS: atom_id res chain seq x y z
N MET A 1 -12.05 10.60 -29.09
CA MET A 1 -11.64 9.91 -27.85
C MET A 1 -10.11 9.74 -27.81
N PHE A 2 -9.35 10.85 -27.72
CA PHE A 2 -7.86 10.80 -27.63
C PHE A 2 -7.27 11.81 -26.61
N LEU A 3 -8.09 12.75 -26.12
CA LEU A 3 -7.64 13.83 -25.22
C LEU A 3 -7.54 13.43 -23.73
N TYR A 4 -8.17 12.33 -23.30
CA TYR A 4 -8.13 11.89 -21.89
C TYR A 4 -6.77 11.33 -21.48
N HIS A 5 -6.09 10.59 -22.36
CA HIS A 5 -4.79 9.98 -22.06
C HIS A 5 -3.65 11.00 -21.95
N LEU A 6 -3.75 12.15 -22.61
CA LEU A 6 -2.75 13.22 -22.51
C LEU A 6 -2.81 13.91 -21.14
N LYS A 7 -4.01 14.21 -20.62
CA LYS A 7 -4.18 14.80 -19.27
C LYS A 7 -3.66 13.90 -18.13
N LEU A 8 -3.80 12.58 -18.25
CA LEU A 8 -3.31 11.62 -17.24
C LEU A 8 -1.78 11.61 -17.11
N LYS A 9 -1.04 11.80 -18.22
CA LYS A 9 0.42 11.88 -18.19
C LYS A 9 0.91 13.14 -17.47
N ASP A 10 0.17 14.23 -17.57
CA ASP A 10 0.50 15.49 -16.90
C ASP A 10 0.21 15.42 -15.40
N LEU A 11 -0.82 14.69 -14.98
CA LEU A 11 -1.09 14.39 -13.56
C LEU A 11 0.05 13.58 -12.91
N ALA A 12 0.60 12.58 -13.62
CA ALA A 12 1.72 11.78 -13.12
C ALA A 12 3.05 12.55 -13.03
N ARG A 13 3.15 13.73 -13.68
CA ARG A 13 4.33 14.62 -13.66
C ARG A 13 4.19 15.76 -12.65
N MET A 14 3.10 15.81 -11.89
CA MET A 14 2.92 16.81 -10.83
C MET A 14 4.07 16.72 -9.82
N SER A 15 4.53 17.88 -9.36
CA SER A 15 5.61 17.93 -8.37
C SER A 15 5.21 17.23 -7.09
N PHE A 16 6.18 16.57 -6.47
CA PHE A 16 5.98 15.87 -5.21
C PHE A 16 5.48 16.82 -4.10
N GLN A 17 4.50 16.36 -3.32
CA GLN A 17 3.84 17.12 -2.28
C GLN A 17 4.59 16.99 -0.95
N TRP A 18 5.63 17.81 -0.76
CA TRP A 18 6.47 17.79 0.44
C TRP A 18 5.77 18.32 1.70
N TYR A 19 5.01 19.41 1.57
CA TYR A 19 4.43 20.18 2.68
C TYR A 19 2.97 20.51 2.42
N THR A 20 2.29 21.06 3.43
CA THR A 20 0.91 21.58 3.35
C THR A 20 0.80 22.93 2.63
N THR A 21 1.91 23.50 2.19
CA THR A 21 1.96 24.74 1.39
C THR A 21 1.95 24.42 -0.10
N ALA A 22 1.35 25.30 -0.91
CA ALA A 22 1.32 25.15 -2.36
C ALA A 22 2.74 24.98 -2.94
N PRO A 23 3.00 23.94 -3.76
CA PRO A 23 4.31 23.73 -4.36
C PRO A 23 4.67 24.86 -5.35
N ALA A 24 5.95 25.10 -5.58
CA ALA A 24 6.41 26.18 -6.47
C ALA A 24 5.86 26.05 -7.91
N SER A 25 5.62 24.82 -8.37
CA SER A 25 4.97 24.52 -9.65
C SER A 25 3.48 24.87 -9.69
N ALA A 26 2.80 24.91 -8.54
CA ALA A 26 1.42 25.42 -8.44
C ALA A 26 1.35 26.95 -8.48
N LYS A 27 2.47 27.66 -8.21
CA LYS A 27 2.54 29.12 -8.29
C LYS A 27 2.63 29.65 -9.73
N LYS A 28 2.96 28.79 -10.70
CA LYS A 28 3.15 29.13 -12.11
C LYS A 28 1.98 28.59 -12.94
N ASN A 29 0.80 29.21 -12.82
CA ASN A 29 -0.39 29.05 -13.67
C ASN A 29 -0.56 27.68 -14.36
N ILE A 30 -0.82 26.63 -13.58
CA ILE A 30 -1.40 25.39 -14.13
C ILE A 30 -2.87 25.40 -13.76
N ALA A 31 -3.68 25.91 -14.69
CA ALA A 31 -5.13 25.82 -14.68
C ALA A 31 -5.53 24.36 -14.97
N PHE A 32 -5.48 23.51 -13.95
CA PHE A 32 -6.24 22.27 -13.93
C PHE A 32 -6.91 22.19 -12.56
N GLY A 33 -8.24 22.18 -12.56
CA GLY A 33 -9.05 22.02 -11.36
C GLY A 33 -8.62 20.76 -10.61
N GLU A 34 -8.49 20.89 -9.30
CA GLU A 34 -7.82 19.96 -8.36
C GLU A 34 -6.29 20.08 -8.43
N GLN A 35 -5.58 20.37 -7.33
CA GLN A 35 -5.56 19.52 -6.15
C GLN A 35 -5.24 20.34 -4.89
N GLN A 36 -6.24 20.58 -4.03
CA GLN A 36 -5.98 20.96 -2.62
C GLN A 36 -5.47 19.77 -1.78
N LEU A 37 -5.29 18.60 -2.39
CA LEU A 37 -4.81 17.39 -1.74
C LEU A 37 -3.46 17.60 -1.06
N TYR A 38 -2.59 18.52 -1.51
CA TYR A 38 -1.35 18.82 -0.78
C TYR A 38 -1.59 19.27 0.67
N LYS A 39 -2.77 19.79 1.01
CA LYS A 39 -3.12 20.14 2.40
C LYS A 39 -3.30 18.91 3.29
N THR A 40 -3.74 17.78 2.73
CA THR A 40 -4.11 16.56 3.48
C THR A 40 -3.24 15.33 3.15
N LEU A 41 -2.75 15.21 1.92
CA LEU A 41 -1.95 14.13 1.35
C LEU A 41 -0.55 14.61 0.96
N ASN A 42 0.24 15.02 1.95
CA ASN A 42 1.65 15.39 1.77
C ASN A 42 2.55 14.58 2.71
N LEU A 43 3.87 14.62 2.48
CA LEU A 43 4.82 13.87 3.30
C LEU A 43 4.74 14.22 4.79
N VAL A 44 4.62 15.49 5.15
CA VAL A 44 4.53 15.93 6.55
C VAL A 44 3.27 15.38 7.22
N ALA A 45 2.11 15.50 6.59
CA ALA A 45 0.85 14.95 7.09
C ALA A 45 0.92 13.42 7.19
N GLN A 46 1.54 12.76 6.19
CA GLN A 46 1.60 11.31 6.14
C GLN A 46 2.61 10.69 7.13
N LYS A 47 3.57 11.46 7.66
CA LYS A 47 4.46 10.98 8.73
C LYS A 47 3.70 10.54 9.99
N ALA A 48 2.56 11.16 10.25
CA ALA A 48 1.68 10.85 11.38
C ALA A 48 0.66 9.73 11.09
N VAL A 49 0.53 9.29 9.84
CA VAL A 49 -0.47 8.28 9.43
C VAL A 49 0.18 6.99 8.90
N LEU A 50 -0.66 6.02 8.54
CA LEU A 50 -0.27 4.64 8.31
C LEU A 50 0.61 4.45 7.05
N HIS A 51 0.31 5.09 5.92
CA HIS A 51 0.93 4.72 4.63
C HIS A 51 2.43 4.99 4.55
N TYR A 52 2.91 6.13 5.06
CA TYR A 52 4.35 6.42 5.09
C TYR A 52 5.11 5.40 5.98
N ASN A 53 4.49 4.99 7.09
CA ASN A 53 5.09 4.02 8.00
C ASN A 53 5.06 2.60 7.41
N VAL A 54 3.99 2.20 6.73
CA VAL A 54 3.92 0.97 5.91
C VAL A 54 5.06 0.96 4.89
N PHE A 55 5.23 2.04 4.11
CA PHE A 55 6.30 2.14 3.11
C PHE A 55 7.70 1.98 3.72
N LYS A 56 7.99 2.68 4.83
CA LYS A 56 9.29 2.53 5.53
C LYS A 56 9.51 1.11 6.02
N SER A 57 8.50 0.49 6.63
CA SER A 57 8.61 -0.87 7.14
C SER A 57 8.85 -1.89 6.04
N LEU A 58 8.12 -1.81 4.92
CA LEU A 58 8.33 -2.66 3.74
C LEU A 58 9.71 -2.41 3.08
N SER A 59 10.16 -1.16 3.03
CA SER A 59 11.49 -0.81 2.53
C SER A 59 12.62 -1.44 3.36
N ARG A 60 12.45 -1.53 4.68
CA ARG A 60 13.36 -2.24 5.58
C ARG A 60 13.26 -3.76 5.39
N LEU A 61 12.04 -4.29 5.26
CA LEU A 61 11.80 -5.72 5.05
C LEU A 61 12.43 -6.24 3.75
N LYS A 62 12.38 -5.44 2.68
CA LYS A 62 12.99 -5.76 1.38
C LYS A 62 14.47 -6.10 1.47
N ARG A 63 15.19 -5.54 2.45
CA ARG A 63 16.63 -5.76 2.68
C ARG A 63 16.93 -7.00 3.55
N LYS A 64 15.92 -7.71 4.05
CA LYS A 64 16.14 -8.94 4.82
C LYS A 64 16.51 -10.08 3.86
N PRO A 65 17.43 -10.99 4.23
CA PRO A 65 17.86 -12.09 3.36
C PRO A 65 16.70 -12.92 2.78
N VAL A 66 15.66 -13.16 3.59
CA VAL A 66 14.44 -13.87 3.16
C VAL A 66 13.71 -13.20 2.00
N VAL A 67 13.72 -11.87 1.89
CA VAL A 67 13.08 -11.13 0.79
C VAL A 67 14.07 -10.78 -0.33
N GLU A 68 15.34 -10.60 -0.02
CA GLU A 68 16.35 -10.28 -1.03
C GLU A 68 16.73 -11.51 -1.87
N ARG A 69 16.95 -12.65 -1.21
CA ARG A 69 17.52 -13.86 -1.81
C ARG A 69 16.65 -15.11 -1.66
N GLY A 70 15.60 -15.04 -0.85
CA GLY A 70 14.71 -16.19 -0.64
C GLY A 70 13.91 -16.57 -1.88
N SER A 71 13.48 -17.83 -1.94
CA SER A 71 12.59 -18.31 -2.99
C SER A 71 11.26 -17.56 -2.94
N LEU A 72 10.59 -17.46 -4.09
CA LEU A 72 9.31 -16.81 -4.25
C LEU A 72 8.24 -17.86 -4.59
N GLN A 73 7.12 -17.80 -3.89
CA GLN A 73 5.89 -18.48 -4.27
C GLN A 73 4.75 -17.47 -4.29
N THR A 74 3.97 -17.49 -5.36
CA THR A 74 2.73 -16.72 -5.48
C THR A 74 1.56 -17.68 -5.55
N VAL A 75 0.48 -17.39 -4.84
CA VAL A 75 -0.71 -18.25 -4.80
C VAL A 75 -1.96 -17.39 -4.77
N LEU A 76 -2.98 -17.84 -5.48
CA LEU A 76 -4.33 -17.31 -5.36
C LEU A 76 -5.00 -17.98 -4.15
N VAL A 77 -5.14 -17.26 -3.04
CA VAL A 77 -5.72 -17.79 -1.79
C VAL A 77 -7.24 -17.90 -1.92
N THR A 78 -7.84 -16.93 -2.59
CA THR A 78 -9.21 -16.89 -3.13
C THR A 78 -9.15 -16.10 -4.43
N GLU A 79 -10.25 -16.03 -5.19
CA GLU A 79 -10.32 -15.26 -6.46
C GLU A 79 -9.90 -13.78 -6.32
N GLU A 80 -10.02 -13.22 -5.11
CA GLU A 80 -9.74 -11.81 -4.82
C GLU A 80 -8.50 -11.61 -3.92
N ILE A 81 -7.89 -12.68 -3.43
CA ILE A 81 -6.75 -12.60 -2.50
C ILE A 81 -5.49 -13.19 -3.11
N LEU A 82 -4.50 -12.32 -3.35
CA LEU A 82 -3.16 -12.73 -3.73
C LEU A 82 -2.31 -12.98 -2.49
N GLY A 83 -1.80 -14.20 -2.37
CA GLY A 83 -0.78 -14.59 -1.41
C GLY A 83 0.60 -14.61 -2.06
N VAL A 84 1.60 -14.09 -1.35
CA VAL A 84 3.01 -14.16 -1.74
C VAL A 84 3.80 -14.67 -0.54
N VAL A 85 4.63 -15.68 -0.75
CA VAL A 85 5.49 -16.25 0.29
C VAL A 85 6.94 -16.20 -0.15
N ARG A 86 7.80 -15.69 0.73
CA ARG A 86 9.25 -15.71 0.59
C ARG A 86 9.88 -16.62 1.63
N ARG A 87 10.79 -17.51 1.22
CA ARG A 87 11.43 -18.48 2.12
C ARG A 87 12.95 -18.47 1.96
N HIS A 88 13.66 -18.55 3.08
CA HIS A 88 15.12 -18.65 3.09
C HIS A 88 15.58 -19.35 4.38
N GLY A 89 16.01 -20.60 4.27
CA GLY A 89 16.23 -21.47 5.43
C GLY A 89 14.95 -21.60 6.26
N ALA A 90 15.04 -21.40 7.57
CA ALA A 90 13.89 -21.41 8.48
C ALA A 90 13.04 -20.12 8.45
N SER A 91 13.48 -19.06 7.75
CA SER A 91 12.76 -17.80 7.70
C SER A 91 11.66 -17.81 6.63
N VAL A 92 10.46 -17.39 7.02
CA VAL A 92 9.30 -17.25 6.13
C VAL A 92 8.72 -15.85 6.27
N VAL A 93 8.42 -15.21 5.14
CA VAL A 93 7.65 -13.97 5.08
C VAL A 93 6.44 -14.21 4.18
N ALA A 94 5.25 -14.02 4.72
CA ALA A 94 4.00 -14.09 3.97
C ALA A 94 3.44 -12.67 3.77
N PHE A 95 2.88 -12.43 2.60
CA PHE A 95 2.21 -11.20 2.22
C PHE A 95 0.87 -11.56 1.58
N MET A 96 -0.18 -10.85 1.97
CA MET A 96 -1.53 -11.06 1.46
C MET A 96 -2.13 -9.70 1.09
N VAL A 97 -2.78 -9.65 -0.07
CA VAL A 97 -3.55 -8.48 -0.52
C VAL A 97 -4.93 -8.95 -0.90
N ASN A 98 -5.93 -8.36 -0.25
CA ASN A 98 -7.31 -8.49 -0.66
C ASN A 98 -7.64 -7.38 -1.67
N PHE A 99 -8.04 -7.76 -2.88
CA PHE A 99 -8.48 -6.85 -3.93
C PHE A 99 -9.99 -6.62 -3.91
N ALA A 100 -10.74 -7.34 -3.06
CA ALA A 100 -12.15 -7.09 -2.83
C ALA A 100 -12.38 -5.73 -2.18
N ASN A 101 -13.55 -5.14 -2.42
CA ASN A 101 -14.01 -3.95 -1.71
C ASN A 101 -14.59 -4.26 -0.32
N THR A 102 -14.59 -5.53 0.08
CA THR A 102 -15.12 -6.00 1.37
C THR A 102 -13.97 -6.43 2.29
N PRO A 103 -13.97 -5.99 3.56
CA PRO A 103 -12.90 -6.32 4.49
C PRO A 103 -12.95 -7.76 5.04
N ASP A 104 -14.10 -8.43 4.93
CA ASP A 104 -14.44 -9.61 5.75
C ASP A 104 -14.32 -10.95 5.00
N THR A 105 -13.16 -11.22 4.38
CA THR A 105 -12.90 -12.53 3.77
C THR A 105 -12.10 -13.42 4.71
N ALA A 106 -12.75 -14.40 5.33
CA ALA A 106 -12.07 -15.43 6.10
C ALA A 106 -11.33 -16.41 5.18
N VAL A 107 -10.05 -16.70 5.48
CA VAL A 107 -9.18 -17.53 4.65
C VAL A 107 -8.31 -18.47 5.48
N ASP A 108 -8.24 -19.73 5.07
CA ASP A 108 -7.24 -20.67 5.57
C ASP A 108 -5.92 -20.45 4.82
N SER A 109 -5.11 -19.54 5.35
CA SER A 109 -3.81 -19.19 4.78
C SER A 109 -2.75 -20.27 5.00
N ARG A 110 -2.87 -21.09 6.05
CA ARG A 110 -1.90 -22.16 6.36
C ARG A 110 -1.87 -23.18 5.23
N ILE A 111 -3.04 -23.72 4.88
CA ILE A 111 -3.15 -24.75 3.86
C ILE A 111 -2.83 -24.16 2.48
N ARG A 112 -3.39 -22.99 2.17
CA ARG A 112 -3.28 -22.41 0.83
C ARG A 112 -1.91 -21.81 0.53
N MET A 113 -1.20 -21.31 1.52
CA MET A 113 0.11 -20.69 1.34
C MET A 113 1.27 -21.56 1.80
N ASN A 114 1.00 -22.71 2.42
CA ASN A 114 2.00 -23.60 3.03
C ASN A 114 2.94 -22.83 3.99
N ILE A 115 2.34 -22.11 4.93
CA ILE A 115 3.04 -21.27 5.93
C ILE A 115 2.89 -21.86 7.33
N PRO A 116 3.80 -21.51 8.28
CA PRO A 116 3.68 -21.96 9.66
C PRO A 116 2.37 -21.54 10.32
N GLU A 117 1.96 -22.29 11.34
CA GLU A 117 0.74 -22.01 12.11
C GLU A 117 0.78 -20.67 12.84
N GLN A 118 1.99 -20.23 13.24
CA GLN A 118 2.19 -18.99 13.95
C GLN A 118 3.11 -18.07 13.15
N LEU A 119 2.64 -16.86 12.92
CA LEU A 119 3.39 -15.77 12.31
C LEU A 119 3.17 -14.49 13.10
N ILE A 120 4.15 -13.58 13.04
CA ILE A 120 4.05 -12.25 13.62
C ILE A 120 3.65 -11.27 12.51
N VAL A 121 2.62 -10.47 12.75
CA VAL A 121 2.22 -9.40 11.83
C VAL A 121 3.29 -8.31 11.83
N TYR A 122 4.07 -8.23 10.75
CA TYR A 122 5.13 -7.23 10.62
C TYR A 122 4.61 -5.86 10.17
N VAL A 123 3.65 -5.85 9.23
CA VAL A 123 2.99 -4.64 8.72
C VAL A 123 1.54 -5.00 8.40
N LEU A 124 0.60 -4.12 8.78
CA LEU A 124 -0.80 -4.19 8.39
C LEU A 124 -1.18 -2.89 7.69
N SER A 125 -1.81 -3.01 6.52
CA SER A 125 -2.47 -1.89 5.86
C SER A 125 -3.97 -2.12 5.97
N ALA A 126 -4.65 -1.32 6.77
CA ALA A 126 -6.10 -1.31 6.85
C ALA A 126 -6.61 0.04 6.35
N PHE A 127 -7.56 0.03 5.43
CA PHE A 127 -8.37 1.19 5.14
C PHE A 127 -9.44 1.26 6.24
N ARG A 128 -9.30 2.23 7.16
CA ARG A 128 -10.42 2.59 8.04
C ARG A 128 -11.23 3.63 7.29
N ASP A 129 -12.43 3.26 6.86
CA ASP A 129 -13.44 4.28 6.60
C ASP A 129 -13.65 5.06 7.90
N ALA A 130 -13.50 6.38 7.82
CA ALA A 130 -13.91 7.29 8.87
C ALA A 130 -15.45 7.35 8.88
N GLY A 131 -16.09 6.25 9.28
CA GLY A 131 -17.54 6.10 9.28
C GLY A 131 -17.98 5.01 10.25
N ARG A 132 -18.33 5.44 11.48
CA ARG A 132 -19.10 4.68 12.49
C ARG A 132 -18.58 3.29 12.85
N ILE A 133 -17.78 3.23 13.92
CA ILE A 133 -17.90 2.12 14.88
C ILE A 133 -18.99 2.54 15.87
N ALA A 134 -20.23 2.16 15.59
CA ALA A 134 -21.21 1.99 16.64
C ALA A 134 -20.71 0.83 17.50
N ARG A 135 -20.31 1.12 18.75
CA ARG A 135 -20.14 0.09 19.75
C ARG A 135 -21.48 -0.64 19.90
N ARG A 136 -21.49 -1.95 19.71
CA ARG A 136 -22.21 -2.92 20.52
C ARG A 136 -21.67 -4.31 20.25
#